data_AF-A0A6H2NI05-F1
#
_entry.id   AF-A0A6H2NI05-F1
#
_cell.length_a   1.000
_cell.length_b   1.000
_cell.length_c   1.000
_cell.angle_alpha   90.00
_cell.angle_beta   90.00
_cell.angle_gamma   90.00
#
_symmetry.space_group_name_H-M   'P 1'
#
loop_
_entity.id
_entity.type
_entity.pdbx_description
1 polymer ?
#
loop_
_entity_poly.entity_id
_entity_poly.type
_entity_poly.pdbx_seq_one_letter_code
_entity_poly.pdbx_strand_id
1 'polypeptide(L)'
;MTDYVPLLPQTPRLNAETALLFLSSLLLDSSLNTLQELVFQQAWECRTYRQIAYEFKYDDDYIRDVGHRLWRQLSKALGEKITKKNVRAVVQRRWQQRQALGQVPMEHRYPPCKFCQDWHQLGETSRVYGRTRELEQLRQWILGDNSNSGPGRDRCQLISILGLAGSGKTTLAIALVKALHHDFEHIVWCSLEHAPPLPDLLRELLVRTSSSFGLPPKGADTALSIRQLLNAMEQHRCLIVLDGFEAVLGSGKIPSRLQDHYRPGYGGYGDLLAHIARFSHHSCCLLTSRESPLTATQMTALSTRVLSLRGLEQHQAQPLMQSVGSLTGSTEAWQQLIRYYGGNPLWLKLVAVTIQQIFGGNLSQFWHQDIRVFGDGWDLLDHQCRRLTPLDLEVLVWLALAGEPLEIKDLTACLCPQHSQRRVLEALSRLWNHALIERQQIHRPGGVMTLGFTLQPVIKGYINQWWVDDGEQEFLHAHLGSLVS
;
A
#
# COMPACT_ATOMS: atom_id res chain seq x y z
N MET A 1 50.87 -21.20 -25.64
CA MET A 1 49.93 -22.29 -25.34
C MET A 1 49.91 -22.45 -23.84
N THR A 2 48.94 -21.83 -23.19
CA THR A 2 48.72 -21.90 -21.74
C THR A 2 47.28 -22.39 -21.59
N ASP A 3 47.16 -23.61 -21.10
CA ASP A 3 45.90 -24.35 -20.98
C ASP A 3 44.97 -23.68 -19.96
N TYR A 4 43.85 -23.18 -20.47
CA TYR A 4 42.74 -22.69 -19.67
C TYR A 4 41.86 -23.88 -19.30
N VAL A 5 42.03 -24.41 -18.08
CA VAL A 5 41.12 -25.41 -17.51
C VAL A 5 39.85 -24.67 -17.04
N PRO A 6 38.67 -24.90 -17.66
CA PRO A 6 37.45 -24.25 -17.21
C PRO A 6 37.04 -24.84 -15.87
N LEU A 7 36.96 -23.98 -14.84
CA LEU A 7 36.34 -24.32 -13.57
C LEU A 7 34.88 -24.71 -13.82
N LEU A 8 34.55 -25.99 -13.58
CA LEU A 8 33.17 -26.47 -13.60
C LEU A 8 32.31 -25.60 -12.66
N PRO A 9 31.14 -25.13 -13.10
CA PRO A 9 30.23 -24.37 -12.25
C PRO A 9 29.84 -25.25 -11.07
N GLN A 10 30.14 -24.79 -9.85
CA GLN A 10 29.69 -25.45 -8.64
C GLN A 10 28.16 -25.51 -8.66
N THR A 11 27.63 -26.73 -8.61
CA THR A 11 26.18 -26.96 -8.58
C THR A 11 25.56 -26.23 -7.37
N PRO A 12 24.44 -25.50 -7.55
CA PRO A 12 23.81 -24.79 -6.45
C PRO A 12 23.40 -25.77 -5.35
N ARG A 13 23.89 -25.54 -4.12
CA ARG A 13 23.56 -26.38 -2.96
C ARG A 13 22.08 -26.22 -2.63
N LEU A 14 21.32 -27.32 -2.71
CA LEU A 14 19.92 -27.37 -2.25
C LEU A 14 19.84 -27.06 -0.74
N ASN A 15 19.25 -25.91 -0.38
CA ASN A 15 19.01 -25.49 0.99
C ASN A 15 17.64 -26.02 1.52
N ALA A 16 17.38 -25.85 2.82
CA ALA A 16 16.20 -26.41 3.47
C ALA A 16 14.87 -25.86 2.89
N GLU A 17 14.85 -24.58 2.53
CA GLU A 17 13.67 -23.90 1.96
C GLU A 17 13.34 -24.43 0.56
N THR A 18 14.37 -24.56 -0.30
CA THR A 18 14.18 -25.12 -1.65
C THR A 18 13.77 -26.59 -1.58
N ALA A 19 14.28 -27.33 -0.59
CA ALA A 19 13.88 -28.71 -0.33
C ALA A 19 12.41 -28.83 0.13
N LEU A 20 11.93 -27.90 0.95
CA LEU A 20 10.51 -27.82 1.33
C LEU A 20 9.61 -27.54 0.13
N LEU A 21 9.97 -26.58 -0.72
CA LEU A 21 9.21 -26.27 -1.93
C LEU A 21 9.18 -27.42 -2.93
N PHE A 22 10.30 -28.13 -3.05
CA PHE A 22 10.33 -29.36 -3.84
C PHE A 22 9.41 -30.42 -3.24
N LEU A 23 9.37 -30.59 -1.92
CA LEU A 23 8.48 -31.53 -1.26
C LEU A 23 7.01 -31.13 -1.38
N SER A 24 6.66 -29.84 -1.27
CA SER A 24 5.29 -29.39 -1.45
C SER A 24 4.79 -29.67 -2.88
N SER A 25 5.67 -29.56 -3.89
CA SER A 25 5.34 -29.97 -5.27
C SER A 25 5.08 -31.48 -5.44
N LEU A 26 5.57 -32.31 -4.51
CA LEU A 26 5.41 -33.77 -4.53
C LEU A 26 4.24 -34.24 -3.67
N LEU A 27 3.80 -33.43 -2.72
CA LEU A 27 2.75 -33.73 -1.76
C LEU A 27 1.36 -33.28 -2.25
N LEU A 28 1.05 -33.46 -3.54
CA LEU A 28 -0.11 -32.93 -4.29
C LEU A 28 -1.43 -32.71 -3.49
N ASP A 29 -1.78 -33.59 -2.54
CA ASP A 29 -3.02 -33.52 -1.75
C ASP A 29 -2.84 -33.27 -0.23
N SER A 30 -1.62 -33.03 0.26
CA SER A 30 -1.35 -32.83 1.69
C SER A 30 -0.30 -31.74 1.95
N SER A 31 -0.70 -30.62 2.55
CA SER A 31 0.24 -29.60 3.01
C SER A 31 0.92 -29.99 4.33
N LEU A 32 2.16 -29.54 4.52
CA LEU A 32 2.81 -29.57 5.83
C LEU A 32 2.30 -28.37 6.63
N ASN A 33 2.00 -28.57 7.91
CA ASN A 33 1.71 -27.43 8.79
C ASN A 33 3.02 -26.74 9.24
N THR A 34 2.91 -25.53 9.78
CA THR A 34 4.04 -24.69 10.19
C THR A 34 5.02 -25.43 11.13
N LEU A 35 4.52 -26.28 12.02
CA LEU A 35 5.36 -27.02 12.96
C LEU A 35 6.10 -28.19 12.27
N GLN A 36 5.46 -28.84 11.30
CA GLN A 36 6.09 -29.86 10.45
C GLN A 36 7.17 -29.25 9.54
N GLU A 37 6.92 -28.07 8.96
CA GLU A 37 7.91 -27.33 8.17
C GLU A 37 9.12 -26.93 9.02
N LEU A 38 8.88 -26.41 10.23
CA LEU A 38 9.93 -26.11 11.19
C LEU A 38 10.76 -27.36 11.53
N VAL A 39 10.10 -28.46 11.91
CA VAL A 39 10.80 -29.72 12.23
C VAL A 39 11.60 -30.25 11.04
N PHE A 40 11.10 -30.06 9.81
CA PHE A 40 11.82 -30.40 8.58
C PHE A 40 13.08 -29.53 8.40
N GLN A 41 12.95 -28.21 8.49
CA GLN A 41 14.08 -27.28 8.30
C GLN A 41 15.18 -27.55 9.32
N GLN A 42 14.80 -27.71 10.59
CA GLN A 42 15.76 -27.96 11.65
C GLN A 42 16.39 -29.36 11.55
N ALA A 43 15.65 -30.36 11.05
CA ALA A 43 16.22 -31.65 10.70
C ALA A 43 17.20 -31.58 9.52
N TRP A 44 16.95 -30.69 8.55
CA TRP A 44 17.84 -30.43 7.41
C TRP A 44 19.19 -29.84 7.85
N GLU A 45 19.18 -29.04 8.92
CA GLU A 45 20.36 -28.49 9.61
C GLU A 45 21.01 -29.47 10.61
N CYS A 46 20.58 -30.73 10.66
CA CYS A 46 21.09 -31.75 11.58
C CYS A 46 20.83 -31.46 13.08
N ARG A 47 19.88 -30.58 13.45
CA ARG A 47 19.55 -30.33 14.86
C ARG A 47 18.76 -31.48 15.47
N THR A 48 18.97 -31.78 16.76
CA THR A 48 18.25 -32.83 17.53
C THR A 48 16.85 -32.36 17.94
N TYR A 49 15.93 -33.28 18.30
CA TYR A 49 14.59 -32.88 18.75
C TYR A 49 14.63 -32.06 20.03
N ARG A 50 15.54 -32.41 20.95
CA ARG A 50 15.78 -31.66 22.17
C ARG A 50 16.26 -30.23 21.92
N GLN A 51 17.11 -30.02 20.91
CA GLN A 51 17.55 -28.68 20.50
C GLN A 51 16.40 -27.86 19.91
N ILE A 52 15.58 -28.47 19.05
CA ILE A 52 14.39 -27.83 18.45
C ILE A 52 13.39 -27.45 19.55
N ALA A 53 13.10 -28.37 20.47
CA ALA A 53 12.20 -28.15 21.59
C ALA A 53 12.68 -26.99 22.49
N TYR A 54 13.97 -26.98 22.84
CA TYR A 54 14.56 -25.91 23.66
C TYR A 54 14.51 -24.54 23.00
N GLU A 55 14.94 -24.44 21.74
CA GLU A 55 15.05 -23.17 21.01
C GLU A 55 13.69 -22.55 20.69
N PHE A 56 12.72 -23.39 20.32
CA PHE A 56 11.37 -22.95 19.93
C PHE A 56 10.36 -23.06 21.08
N LYS A 57 10.81 -23.32 22.31
CA LYS A 57 10.01 -23.40 23.54
C LYS A 57 8.84 -24.39 23.46
N TYR A 58 9.09 -25.56 22.87
CA TYR A 58 8.16 -26.69 22.84
C TYR A 58 8.61 -27.81 23.77
N ASP A 59 7.70 -28.71 24.10
CA ASP A 59 8.01 -29.95 24.77
C ASP A 59 8.76 -30.93 23.85
N ASP A 60 9.78 -31.63 24.38
CA ASP A 60 10.65 -32.53 23.62
C ASP A 60 9.91 -33.77 23.10
N ASP A 61 8.96 -34.31 23.88
CA ASP A 61 8.14 -35.44 23.47
C ASP A 61 7.15 -35.00 22.38
N TYR A 62 6.57 -33.80 22.51
CA TYR A 62 5.69 -33.24 21.48
C TYR A 62 6.39 -33.05 20.13
N ILE A 63 7.60 -32.49 20.10
CA ILE A 63 8.38 -32.30 18.87
C ILE A 63 8.78 -33.65 18.25
N ARG A 64 9.07 -34.66 19.07
CA ARG A 64 9.36 -36.02 18.60
C ARG A 64 8.14 -36.65 17.92
N ASP A 65 6.95 -36.47 18.48
CA ASP A 65 5.70 -36.96 17.90
C ASP A 65 5.35 -36.27 16.58
N VAL A 66 5.56 -34.96 16.49
CA VAL A 66 5.42 -34.21 15.23
C VAL A 66 6.41 -34.71 14.19
N GLY A 67 7.66 -34.92 14.58
CA GLY A 67 8.69 -35.50 13.71
C GLY A 67 8.34 -36.91 13.20
N HIS A 68 7.85 -37.79 14.07
CA HIS A 68 7.41 -39.13 13.68
C HIS A 68 6.27 -39.10 12.65
N ARG A 69 5.26 -38.22 12.87
CA ARG A 69 4.16 -38.02 11.92
C ARG A 69 4.65 -37.48 10.58
N LEU A 70 5.53 -36.48 10.59
CA LEU A 70 6.13 -35.89 9.39
C LEU A 70 6.86 -36.95 8.55
N TRP A 71 7.75 -37.74 9.14
CA TRP A 71 8.51 -38.75 8.39
C TRP A 71 7.61 -39.84 7.83
N ARG A 72 6.55 -40.23 8.54
CA ARG A 72 5.55 -41.18 8.05
C ARG A 72 4.78 -40.62 6.85
N GLN A 73 4.36 -39.37 6.92
CA GLN A 73 3.67 -38.68 5.82
C GLN A 73 4.57 -38.59 4.58
N LEU A 74 5.80 -38.13 4.73
CA LEU A 74 6.77 -38.07 3.63
C LEU A 74 7.09 -39.45 3.07
N SER A 75 7.21 -40.48 3.92
CA SER A 75 7.46 -41.84 3.47
C SER A 75 6.33 -42.38 2.59
N LYS A 76 5.08 -42.08 2.97
CA LYS A 76 3.89 -42.48 2.20
C LYS A 76 3.83 -41.75 0.87
N ALA A 77 4.04 -40.44 0.86
CA ALA A 77 3.96 -39.63 -0.35
C ALA A 77 5.07 -39.94 -1.36
N LEU A 78 6.28 -40.24 -0.87
CA LEU A 78 7.41 -40.53 -1.74
C LEU A 78 7.54 -42.01 -2.08
N GLY A 79 6.82 -42.92 -1.40
CA GLY A 79 6.91 -44.35 -1.65
C GLY A 79 8.25 -44.96 -1.23
N GLU A 80 8.99 -44.29 -0.35
CA GLU A 80 10.29 -44.71 0.16
C GLU A 80 10.41 -44.34 1.65
N LYS A 81 11.09 -45.18 2.45
CA LYS A 81 11.23 -44.94 3.89
C LYS A 81 12.08 -43.68 4.18
N ILE A 82 11.43 -42.66 4.73
CA ILE A 82 12.04 -41.40 5.17
C ILE A 82 12.13 -41.37 6.69
N THR A 83 13.25 -40.84 7.16
CA THR A 83 13.64 -40.64 8.55
C THR A 83 14.40 -39.33 8.65
N LYS A 84 14.51 -38.77 9.86
CA LYS A 84 15.32 -37.58 10.13
C LYS A 84 16.75 -37.67 9.56
N LYS A 85 17.35 -38.86 9.58
CA LYS A 85 18.76 -39.07 9.17
C LYS A 85 18.94 -39.13 7.64
N ASN A 86 17.92 -39.55 6.89
CA ASN A 86 18.04 -39.76 5.44
C ASN A 86 17.24 -38.77 4.58
N VAL A 87 16.37 -37.96 5.19
CA VAL A 87 15.50 -37.02 4.45
C VAL A 87 16.29 -36.10 3.52
N ARG A 88 17.43 -35.58 3.97
CA ARG A 88 18.31 -34.73 3.17
C ARG A 88 18.83 -35.45 1.93
N ALA A 89 19.36 -36.65 2.10
CA ALA A 89 19.91 -37.44 1.00
C ALA A 89 18.83 -37.86 0.00
N VAL A 90 17.66 -38.31 0.49
CA VAL A 90 16.54 -38.74 -0.35
C VAL A 90 16.01 -37.57 -1.20
N VAL A 91 15.79 -36.41 -0.59
CA VAL A 91 15.30 -35.21 -1.28
C VAL A 91 16.31 -34.70 -2.31
N GLN A 92 17.60 -34.63 -1.95
CA GLN A 92 18.66 -34.25 -2.89
C GLN A 92 18.75 -35.20 -4.08
N ARG A 93 18.69 -36.51 -3.85
CA ARG A 93 18.71 -37.53 -4.91
C ARG A 93 17.52 -37.38 -5.86
N ARG A 94 16.30 -37.18 -5.33
CA ARG A 94 15.11 -37.00 -6.17
C ARG A 94 15.12 -35.71 -6.94
N TRP A 95 15.63 -34.64 -6.34
CA TRP A 95 15.80 -33.36 -7.01
C TRP A 95 16.77 -33.49 -8.20
N GLN A 96 17.89 -34.18 -8.03
CA GLN A 96 18.85 -34.49 -9.10
C GLN A 96 18.26 -35.40 -10.19
N GLN A 97 17.50 -36.44 -9.81
CA GLN A 97 16.84 -37.33 -10.78
C GLN A 97 15.79 -36.58 -11.63
N ARG A 98 15.03 -35.66 -11.03
CA ARG A 98 14.06 -34.82 -11.77
C ARG A 98 14.74 -33.83 -12.71
N GLN A 99 15.92 -33.33 -12.35
CA GLN A 99 16.73 -32.48 -13.24
C GLN A 99 17.26 -33.26 -14.46
N ALA A 100 17.71 -34.50 -14.25
CA ALA A 100 18.22 -35.36 -15.31
C ALA A 100 17.14 -35.79 -16.32
N LEU A 101 15.87 -35.85 -15.91
CA LEU A 101 14.74 -36.28 -16.74
C LEU A 101 14.11 -35.15 -17.58
N GLY A 102 14.59 -33.91 -17.49
CA GLY A 102 14.07 -32.78 -18.28
C GLY A 102 12.59 -32.44 -18.05
N GLN A 103 11.95 -33.04 -17.04
CA GLN A 103 10.54 -32.86 -16.69
C GLN A 103 10.38 -31.84 -15.55
N VAL A 104 10.98 -30.66 -15.73
CA VAL A 104 10.56 -29.46 -15.01
C VAL A 104 9.97 -28.54 -16.08
N PRO A 105 8.74 -28.03 -15.93
CA PRO A 105 8.26 -26.97 -16.80
C PRO A 105 9.26 -25.81 -16.74
N MET A 106 9.93 -25.56 -17.87
CA MET A 106 10.66 -24.32 -18.13
C MET A 106 9.63 -23.17 -18.21
N GLU A 107 9.07 -22.80 -17.06
CA GLU A 107 8.25 -21.59 -16.89
C GLU A 107 8.58 -20.81 -15.60
N HIS A 108 9.58 -21.22 -14.82
CA HIS A 108 10.01 -20.47 -13.64
C HIS A 108 11.23 -19.61 -13.99
N ARG A 109 10.99 -18.40 -14.52
CA ARG A 109 12.05 -17.45 -14.88
C ARG A 109 12.83 -16.87 -13.71
N TYR A 110 12.44 -17.13 -12.46
CA TYR A 110 13.20 -16.72 -11.28
C TYR A 110 13.07 -17.77 -10.15
N PRO A 111 14.13 -17.99 -9.34
CA PRO A 111 13.98 -18.70 -8.07
C PRO A 111 12.90 -18.02 -7.22
N PRO A 112 12.23 -18.73 -6.29
CA PRO A 112 11.25 -18.10 -5.41
C PRO A 112 11.90 -16.88 -4.75
N CYS A 113 11.28 -15.70 -4.94
CA CYS A 113 11.64 -14.44 -4.32
C CYS A 113 12.21 -14.67 -2.92
N LYS A 114 13.31 -14.02 -2.54
CA LYS A 114 13.68 -13.94 -1.12
C LYS A 114 12.57 -13.17 -0.41
N PHE A 115 11.59 -13.92 0.07
CA PHE A 115 10.39 -13.46 0.75
C PHE A 115 10.81 -12.84 2.06
N CYS A 116 10.65 -11.53 2.20
CA CYS A 116 10.86 -10.91 3.49
C CYS A 116 9.70 -11.22 4.43
N GLN A 117 10.05 -11.62 5.65
CA GLN A 117 9.20 -12.22 6.67
C GLN A 117 8.04 -11.33 7.18
N ASP A 118 7.97 -10.06 6.77
CA ASP A 118 6.97 -9.10 7.24
C ASP A 118 5.58 -9.30 6.61
N TRP A 119 5.45 -10.06 5.51
CA TRP A 119 4.15 -10.29 4.88
C TRP A 119 3.14 -10.96 5.82
N HIS A 120 3.60 -11.83 6.71
CA HIS A 120 2.73 -12.51 7.68
C HIS A 120 2.14 -11.55 8.73
N GLN A 121 2.70 -10.34 8.89
CA GLN A 121 2.16 -9.32 9.78
C GLN A 121 1.04 -8.47 9.14
N LEU A 122 0.84 -8.54 7.81
CA LEU A 122 -0.16 -7.74 7.08
C LEU A 122 -1.63 -8.24 7.25
N GLY A 123 -1.88 -9.13 8.21
CA GLY A 123 -3.20 -9.68 8.53
C GLY A 123 -3.74 -10.61 7.45
N GLU A 124 -4.69 -11.48 7.83
CA GLU A 124 -5.45 -12.25 6.85
C GLU A 124 -6.09 -11.29 5.84
N THR A 125 -5.81 -11.53 4.56
CA THR A 125 -6.11 -10.57 3.52
C THR A 125 -7.59 -10.26 3.42
N SER A 126 -7.94 -9.01 3.72
CA SER A 126 -9.23 -8.45 3.33
C SER A 126 -9.44 -8.71 1.85
N ARG A 127 -10.57 -9.36 1.52
CA ARG A 127 -11.03 -9.54 0.14
C ARG A 127 -11.00 -8.19 -0.58
N VAL A 128 -10.40 -8.15 -1.76
CA VAL A 128 -10.34 -6.93 -2.57
C VAL A 128 -11.64 -6.84 -3.35
N TYR A 129 -12.39 -5.76 -3.15
CA TYR A 129 -13.66 -5.53 -3.85
C TYR A 129 -13.45 -4.54 -4.99
N GLY A 130 -13.79 -4.94 -6.22
CA GLY A 130 -13.99 -4.01 -7.33
C GLY A 130 -12.76 -3.38 -7.97
N ARG A 131 -11.54 -3.63 -7.46
CA ARG A 131 -10.31 -2.98 -7.94
C ARG A 131 -9.59 -3.69 -9.07
N THR A 132 -10.29 -4.53 -9.84
CA THR A 132 -9.67 -5.33 -10.90
C THR A 132 -9.07 -4.46 -11.99
N ARG A 133 -9.74 -3.35 -12.35
CA ARG A 133 -9.26 -2.42 -13.37
C ARG A 133 -7.98 -1.72 -12.93
N GLU A 134 -7.96 -1.22 -11.69
CA GLU A 134 -6.79 -0.56 -11.12
C GLU A 134 -5.61 -1.53 -10.95
N LEU A 135 -5.88 -2.78 -10.54
CA LEU A 135 -4.86 -3.83 -10.47
C LEU A 135 -4.24 -4.12 -11.83
N GLU A 136 -5.07 -4.29 -12.86
CA GLU A 136 -4.60 -4.57 -14.21
C GLU A 136 -3.80 -3.38 -14.77
N GLN A 137 -4.26 -2.15 -14.53
CA GLN A 137 -3.54 -0.94 -14.91
C GLN A 137 -2.17 -0.83 -14.24
N LEU A 138 -2.09 -1.10 -12.93
CA LEU A 138 -0.82 -1.11 -12.19
C LEU A 138 0.12 -2.20 -12.69
N ARG A 139 -0.41 -3.41 -12.94
CA ARG A 139 0.35 -4.52 -13.53
C ARG A 139 0.94 -4.13 -14.89
N GLN A 140 0.16 -3.51 -15.77
CA GLN A 140 0.63 -3.03 -17.07
C GLN A 140 1.74 -1.98 -16.93
N TRP A 141 1.60 -1.02 -16.02
CA TRP A 141 2.64 -0.01 -15.77
C TRP A 141 3.95 -0.59 -15.23
N ILE A 142 3.87 -1.63 -14.39
CA ILE A 142 5.04 -2.26 -13.75
C ILE A 142 5.76 -3.23 -14.69
N LEU A 143 5.01 -4.09 -15.39
CA LEU A 143 5.59 -5.13 -16.24
C LEU A 143 5.96 -4.63 -17.64
N GLY A 144 5.27 -3.59 -18.12
CA GLY A 144 5.32 -3.19 -19.53
C GLY A 144 4.60 -4.21 -20.42
N ASP A 145 4.25 -3.79 -21.63
CA ASP A 145 3.46 -4.62 -22.55
C ASP A 145 4.37 -5.38 -23.53
N ASN A 146 4.30 -6.72 -23.57
CA ASN A 146 5.12 -7.57 -24.44
C ASN A 146 4.61 -7.67 -25.90
N SER A 147 3.41 -7.16 -26.21
CA SER A 147 2.75 -7.34 -27.50
C SER A 147 2.71 -6.05 -28.34
N ASN A 148 3.66 -5.91 -29.27
CA ASN A 148 3.81 -4.91 -30.36
C ASN A 148 4.26 -3.48 -29.99
N SER A 149 5.50 -3.18 -30.34
CA SER A 149 6.16 -1.86 -30.38
C SER A 149 5.27 -0.69 -30.85
N GLY A 150 4.87 0.17 -29.91
CA GLY A 150 4.31 1.51 -30.16
C GLY A 150 4.84 2.50 -29.10
N PRO A 151 4.94 3.81 -29.40
CA PRO A 151 5.60 4.78 -28.54
C PRO A 151 4.71 5.08 -27.32
N GLY A 152 5.23 4.83 -26.11
CA GLY A 152 4.52 5.02 -24.84
C GLY A 152 4.46 3.80 -23.90
N ARG A 153 5.25 2.75 -24.18
CA ARG A 153 5.16 1.40 -23.55
C ARG A 153 6.33 1.05 -22.61
N ASP A 154 7.06 2.04 -22.11
CA ASP A 154 8.17 1.79 -21.19
C ASP A 154 7.68 1.47 -19.79
N ARG A 155 8.37 0.52 -19.14
CA ARG A 155 8.12 0.14 -17.74
C ARG A 155 8.33 1.35 -16.85
N CYS A 156 7.43 1.53 -15.89
CA CYS A 156 7.52 2.63 -14.94
C CYS A 156 8.44 2.25 -13.78
N GLN A 157 9.42 3.11 -13.49
CA GLN A 157 10.33 2.95 -12.36
C GLN A 157 9.70 3.44 -11.05
N LEU A 158 8.78 4.40 -11.14
CA LEU A 158 8.13 5.00 -9.98
C LEU A 158 6.61 5.09 -10.20
N ILE A 159 5.83 4.54 -9.28
CA ILE A 159 4.38 4.60 -9.33
C ILE A 159 3.85 5.09 -7.99
N SER A 160 2.93 6.05 -8.02
CA SER A 160 2.26 6.54 -6.81
C SER A 160 0.77 6.25 -6.85
N ILE A 161 0.27 5.53 -5.85
CA ILE A 161 -1.16 5.33 -5.60
C ILE A 161 -1.61 6.41 -4.62
N LEU A 162 -2.40 7.35 -5.12
CA LEU A 162 -2.95 8.47 -4.36
C LEU A 162 -4.43 8.27 -4.08
N GLY A 163 -4.90 8.77 -2.94
CA GLY A 163 -6.33 8.75 -2.61
C GLY A 163 -6.60 8.99 -1.14
N LEU A 164 -7.87 9.18 -0.82
CA LEU A 164 -8.31 9.48 0.54
C LEU A 164 -7.89 8.44 1.58
N ALA A 165 -7.88 8.87 2.84
CA ALA A 165 -7.80 7.94 3.96
C ALA A 165 -8.89 6.87 3.84
N GLY A 166 -8.53 5.61 4.03
CA GLY A 166 -9.49 4.50 3.93
C GLY A 166 -9.91 4.08 2.51
N SER A 167 -9.39 4.72 1.45
CA SER A 167 -9.78 4.39 0.05
C SER A 167 -9.36 2.98 -0.42
N GLY A 168 -8.48 2.31 0.35
CA GLY A 168 -7.97 0.97 0.07
C GLY A 168 -6.62 0.93 -0.65
N LYS A 169 -5.80 2.00 -0.58
CA LYS A 169 -4.48 2.06 -1.23
C LYS A 169 -3.55 0.91 -0.79
N THR A 170 -3.41 0.72 0.51
CA THR A 170 -2.61 -0.36 1.12
C THR A 170 -3.15 -1.73 0.70
N THR A 171 -4.48 -1.92 0.74
CA THR A 171 -5.13 -3.16 0.30
C THR A 171 -4.89 -3.44 -1.19
N LEU A 172 -4.89 -2.41 -2.04
CA LEU A 172 -4.59 -2.51 -3.46
C LEU A 172 -3.12 -2.88 -3.70
N ALA A 173 -2.19 -2.22 -3.01
CA ALA A 173 -0.76 -2.53 -3.09
C ALA A 173 -0.46 -3.97 -2.63
N ILE A 174 -1.11 -4.44 -1.57
CA ILE A 174 -1.02 -5.83 -1.11
C ILE A 174 -1.50 -6.79 -2.21
N ALA A 175 -2.68 -6.54 -2.78
CA ALA A 175 -3.24 -7.39 -3.83
C ALA A 175 -2.34 -7.44 -5.09
N LEU A 176 -1.74 -6.30 -5.44
CA LEU A 176 -0.80 -6.19 -6.54
C LEU A 176 0.49 -6.98 -6.27
N VAL A 177 1.09 -6.84 -5.08
CA VAL A 177 2.28 -7.61 -4.69
C VAL A 177 2.01 -9.10 -4.75
N LYS A 178 0.86 -9.56 -4.24
CA LYS A 178 0.44 -10.97 -4.38
C LYS A 178 0.34 -11.41 -5.85
N ALA A 179 -0.18 -10.56 -6.72
CA ALA A 179 -0.32 -10.87 -8.14
C ALA A 179 1.02 -10.88 -8.90
N LEU A 180 2.01 -10.11 -8.43
CA LEU A 180 3.31 -9.92 -9.09
C LEU A 180 4.48 -10.65 -8.42
N HIS A 181 4.23 -11.46 -7.39
CA HIS A 181 5.30 -12.01 -6.56
C HIS A 181 6.30 -12.91 -7.29
N HIS A 182 5.90 -13.48 -8.43
CA HIS A 182 6.77 -14.30 -9.28
C HIS A 182 7.58 -13.49 -10.31
N ASP A 183 7.22 -12.22 -10.53
CA ASP A 183 7.84 -11.37 -11.55
C ASP A 183 9.08 -10.62 -11.04
N PHE A 184 9.41 -10.73 -9.75
CA PHE A 184 10.52 -10.03 -9.11
C PHE A 184 11.47 -11.03 -8.42
N GLU A 185 12.72 -10.63 -8.23
CA GLU A 185 13.72 -11.38 -7.44
C GLU A 185 13.63 -11.02 -5.95
N HIS A 186 13.36 -9.74 -5.68
CA HIS A 186 13.22 -9.18 -4.34
C HIS A 186 11.96 -8.32 -4.24
N ILE A 187 11.19 -8.53 -3.17
CA ILE A 187 10.04 -7.68 -2.84
C ILE A 187 10.24 -7.16 -1.43
N VAL A 188 10.25 -5.83 -1.31
CA VAL A 188 10.51 -5.13 -0.06
C VAL A 188 9.33 -4.24 0.24
N TRP A 189 8.70 -4.46 1.40
CA TRP A 189 7.60 -3.64 1.88
C TRP A 189 8.05 -2.89 3.12
N CYS A 190 7.98 -1.56 3.10
CA CYS A 190 8.32 -0.70 4.22
C CYS A 190 7.14 0.21 4.55
N SER A 191 6.67 0.16 5.80
CA SER A 191 5.70 1.12 6.32
C SER A 191 6.42 2.40 6.74
N LEU A 192 5.91 3.55 6.28
CA LEU A 192 6.40 4.87 6.65
C LEU A 192 5.57 5.53 7.75
N GLU A 193 4.59 4.84 8.33
CA GLU A 193 3.64 5.39 9.32
C GLU A 193 4.31 6.15 10.47
N HIS A 194 5.45 5.66 10.96
CA HIS A 194 6.24 6.27 12.03
C HIS A 194 7.27 7.30 11.55
N ALA A 195 7.26 7.64 10.27
CA ALA A 195 8.23 8.49 9.59
C ALA A 195 9.69 8.07 9.89
N PRO A 196 10.15 6.89 9.44
CA PRO A 196 11.52 6.45 9.71
C PRO A 196 12.54 7.42 9.06
N PRO A 197 13.67 7.73 9.71
CA PRO A 197 14.75 8.46 9.07
C PRO A 197 15.24 7.75 7.81
N LEU A 198 15.53 8.51 6.75
CA LEU A 198 15.96 7.93 5.47
C LEU A 198 17.20 7.00 5.59
N PRO A 199 18.24 7.31 6.38
CA PRO A 199 19.38 6.41 6.53
C PRO A 199 19.00 5.03 7.09
N ASP A 200 17.94 4.95 7.90
CA ASP A 200 17.44 3.70 8.45
C ASP A 200 16.68 2.89 7.41
N LEU A 201 15.80 3.56 6.65
CA LEU A 201 15.11 2.95 5.51
C LEU A 201 16.11 2.42 4.47
N LEU A 202 17.10 3.23 4.06
CA LEU A 202 18.09 2.82 3.06
C LEU A 202 18.88 1.59 3.50
N ARG A 203 19.23 1.50 4.79
CA ARG A 203 19.91 0.31 5.34
C ARG A 203 19.03 -0.93 5.23
N GLU A 204 17.75 -0.81 5.56
CA GLU A 204 16.80 -1.90 5.43
C GLU A 204 16.64 -2.33 3.96
N LEU A 205 16.46 -1.37 3.05
CA LEU A 205 16.33 -1.65 1.61
C LEU A 205 17.56 -2.36 1.06
N LEU A 206 18.77 -1.88 1.39
CA LEU A 206 20.03 -2.49 0.93
C LEU A 206 20.22 -3.93 1.40
N VAL A 207 19.90 -4.21 2.68
CA VAL A 207 19.99 -5.57 3.24
C VAL A 207 19.02 -6.53 2.55
N ARG A 208 17.85 -6.04 2.15
CA ARG A 208 16.78 -6.85 1.56
C ARG A 208 16.88 -6.99 0.04
N THR A 209 17.48 -6.03 -0.65
CA THR A 209 17.64 -6.02 -2.11
C THR A 209 18.97 -6.57 -2.58
N SER A 210 19.94 -6.80 -1.68
CA SER A 210 21.25 -7.29 -2.05
C SER A 210 21.74 -8.43 -1.17
N SER A 211 22.35 -9.43 -1.80
CA SER A 211 22.97 -10.56 -1.10
C SER A 211 24.45 -10.31 -0.76
N SER A 212 25.03 -9.24 -1.31
CA SER A 212 26.48 -9.07 -1.49
C SER A 212 27.06 -7.80 -0.88
N PHE A 213 26.23 -6.83 -0.50
CA PHE A 213 26.71 -5.62 0.17
C PHE A 213 26.72 -5.86 1.68
N GLY A 214 27.89 -5.75 2.30
CA GLY A 214 27.97 -5.62 3.76
C GLY A 214 27.13 -4.44 4.23
N LEU A 215 26.56 -4.52 5.43
CA LEU A 215 25.81 -3.44 6.04
C LEU A 215 26.57 -2.11 5.88
N PRO A 216 25.97 -1.06 5.31
CA PRO A 216 26.63 0.24 5.25
C PRO A 216 26.97 0.67 6.69
N PRO A 217 28.18 1.21 6.93
CA PRO A 217 28.57 1.64 8.28
C PRO A 217 27.56 2.66 8.83
N LYS A 218 27.27 2.59 10.14
CA LYS A 218 26.43 3.60 10.80
C LYS A 218 27.04 4.99 10.57
N GLY A 219 26.27 5.91 9.98
CA GLY A 219 26.74 7.24 9.58
C GLY A 219 27.26 7.36 8.15
N ALA A 220 27.03 6.35 7.30
CA ALA A 220 27.31 6.45 5.87
C ALA A 220 26.57 7.63 5.22
N ASP A 221 27.23 8.27 4.25
CA ASP A 221 26.64 9.34 3.45
C ASP A 221 25.34 8.83 2.79
N THR A 222 24.26 9.60 2.95
CA THR A 222 22.94 9.30 2.39
C THR A 222 23.02 9.21 0.88
N ALA A 223 23.81 10.08 0.23
CA ALA A 223 23.97 10.06 -1.23
C ALA A 223 24.66 8.78 -1.72
N LEU A 224 25.65 8.29 -0.98
CA LEU A 224 26.34 7.04 -1.27
C LEU A 224 25.37 5.85 -1.12
N SER A 225 24.59 5.84 -0.04
CA SER A 225 23.61 4.78 0.24
C SER A 225 22.51 4.71 -0.84
N ILE A 226 22.04 5.87 -1.33
CA ILE A 226 21.11 5.93 -2.47
C ILE A 226 21.75 5.30 -3.72
N ARG A 227 23.01 5.64 -4.05
CA ARG A 227 23.70 5.05 -5.21
C ARG A 227 23.87 3.54 -5.09
N GLN A 228 24.21 3.04 -3.90
CA GLN A 228 24.30 1.60 -3.66
C GLN A 228 22.95 0.90 -3.89
N LEU A 229 21.85 1.53 -3.46
CA LEU A 229 20.50 0.98 -3.67
C LEU A 229 20.16 0.94 -5.16
N LEU A 230 20.45 2.01 -5.91
CA LEU A 230 20.22 2.03 -7.36
C LEU A 230 21.03 0.95 -8.07
N ASN A 231 22.29 0.74 -7.70
CA ASN A 231 23.12 -0.34 -8.25
C ASN A 231 22.50 -1.72 -7.95
N ALA A 232 21.96 -1.92 -6.74
CA ALA A 232 21.26 -3.17 -6.40
C ALA A 232 19.97 -3.34 -7.22
N MET A 233 19.18 -2.26 -7.40
CA MET A 233 17.97 -2.24 -8.23
C MET A 233 18.24 -2.41 -9.73
N GLU A 234 19.45 -2.11 -10.19
CA GLU A 234 19.90 -2.36 -11.56
C GLU A 234 20.32 -3.83 -11.74
N GLN A 235 21.03 -4.40 -10.75
CA GLN A 235 21.52 -5.78 -10.77
C GLN A 235 20.43 -6.82 -10.55
N HIS A 236 19.45 -6.50 -9.70
CA HIS A 236 18.36 -7.40 -9.31
C HIS A 236 17.02 -6.76 -9.60
N ARG A 237 16.06 -7.54 -10.12
CA ARG A 237 14.70 -7.05 -10.33
C ARG A 237 13.96 -6.94 -8.99
N CYS A 238 13.83 -5.72 -8.48
CA CYS A 238 13.23 -5.43 -7.18
C CYS A 238 11.87 -4.71 -7.29
N LEU A 239 10.91 -5.08 -6.45
CA LEU A 239 9.70 -4.30 -6.18
C LEU A 239 9.79 -3.73 -4.77
N ILE A 240 9.91 -2.41 -4.66
CA ILE A 240 9.95 -1.72 -3.36
C ILE A 240 8.60 -1.04 -3.15
N VAL A 241 7.92 -1.34 -2.05
CA VAL A 241 6.66 -0.69 -1.65
C VAL A 241 6.92 0.19 -0.44
N LEU A 242 6.67 1.49 -0.58
CA LEU A 242 6.70 2.45 0.52
C LEU A 242 5.25 2.84 0.85
N ASP A 243 4.73 2.29 1.95
CA ASP A 243 3.33 2.45 2.36
C ASP A 243 3.16 3.63 3.34
N GLY A 244 2.20 4.52 3.08
CA GLY A 244 1.89 5.67 3.95
C GLY A 244 2.88 6.83 3.83
N PHE A 245 3.28 7.18 2.62
CA PHE A 245 4.31 8.20 2.37
C PHE A 245 3.95 9.60 2.90
N GLU A 246 2.66 9.91 3.13
CA GLU A 246 2.24 11.16 3.76
C GLU A 246 2.90 11.41 5.13
N ALA A 247 3.39 10.37 5.79
CA ALA A 247 4.08 10.47 7.06
C ALA A 247 5.44 11.17 6.98
N VAL A 248 6.09 11.28 5.82
CA VAL A 248 7.35 12.03 5.68
C VAL A 248 7.17 13.40 5.03
N LEU A 249 5.95 13.73 4.61
CA LEU A 249 5.59 15.01 4.02
C LEU A 249 5.35 16.08 5.09
N GLY A 250 5.68 17.32 4.73
CA GLY A 250 5.51 18.50 5.57
C GLY A 250 4.03 18.86 5.74
N SER A 251 3.65 19.37 6.92
CA SER A 251 2.27 19.77 7.19
C SER A 251 1.92 21.08 6.50
N GLY A 252 1.10 21.01 5.43
CA GLY A 252 0.14 22.05 5.09
C GLY A 252 0.69 23.41 4.66
N LYS A 253 1.95 23.56 4.23
CA LYS A 253 2.40 24.76 3.49
C LYS A 253 2.65 24.35 2.05
N ILE A 254 2.20 25.15 1.09
CA ILE A 254 2.60 24.91 -0.29
C ILE A 254 4.11 25.11 -0.37
N PRO A 255 4.85 24.11 -0.89
CA PRO A 255 6.29 24.22 -0.93
C PRO A 255 6.67 25.40 -1.83
N SER A 256 7.36 26.39 -1.27
CA SER A 256 7.99 27.41 -2.11
C SER A 256 9.22 26.84 -2.82
N ARG A 257 9.80 25.78 -2.23
CA ARG A 257 10.92 24.97 -2.73
C ARG A 257 10.66 23.48 -2.49
N LEU A 258 11.32 22.59 -3.24
CA LEU A 258 11.24 21.12 -3.07
C LEU A 258 11.43 20.65 -1.62
N GLN A 259 12.31 21.33 -0.86
CA GLN A 259 12.65 20.97 0.52
C GLN A 259 11.53 21.27 1.51
N ASP A 260 10.62 22.19 1.18
CA ASP A 260 9.47 22.55 2.03
C ASP A 260 8.34 21.52 1.94
N HIS A 261 8.42 20.57 0.99
CA HIS A 261 7.42 19.52 0.79
C HIS A 261 7.56 18.37 1.80
N TYR A 262 8.72 18.28 2.45
CA TYR A 262 9.05 17.23 3.41
C TYR A 262 9.09 17.81 4.82
N ARG A 263 8.93 16.93 5.82
CA ARG A 263 9.19 17.32 7.22
C ARG A 263 10.65 17.78 7.36
N PRO A 264 10.96 18.70 8.31
CA PRO A 264 12.33 19.09 8.57
C PRO A 264 13.23 17.86 8.81
N GLY A 265 14.31 17.73 8.03
CA GLY A 265 15.21 16.57 8.07
C GLY A 265 14.83 15.41 7.14
N TYR A 266 13.69 15.45 6.45
CA TYR A 266 13.20 14.37 5.57
C TYR A 266 13.37 14.67 4.07
N GLY A 267 13.98 15.80 3.70
CA GLY A 267 14.18 16.19 2.30
C GLY A 267 14.91 15.15 1.43
N GLY A 268 15.76 14.30 2.04
CA GLY A 268 16.45 13.22 1.32
C GLY A 268 15.50 12.19 0.69
N TYR A 269 14.26 12.05 1.17
CA TYR A 269 13.26 11.20 0.51
C TYR A 269 12.95 11.71 -0.89
N GLY A 270 12.92 13.02 -1.09
CA GLY A 270 12.79 13.64 -2.41
C GLY A 270 13.96 13.32 -3.32
N ASP A 271 15.19 13.34 -2.78
CA ASP A 271 16.39 12.94 -3.51
C ASP A 271 16.31 11.47 -3.93
N LEU A 272 15.91 10.56 -3.03
CA LEU A 272 15.71 9.14 -3.34
C LEU A 272 14.72 8.96 -4.50
N LEU A 273 13.53 9.57 -4.42
CA LEU A 273 12.51 9.46 -5.47
C LEU A 273 13.00 10.04 -6.81
N ALA A 274 13.71 11.16 -6.78
CA ALA A 274 14.28 11.78 -7.97
C ALA A 274 15.31 10.88 -8.64
N HIS A 275 16.13 10.16 -7.86
CA HIS A 275 17.08 9.21 -8.41
C HIS A 275 16.39 7.99 -9.00
N ILE A 276 15.44 7.37 -8.27
CA ILE A 276 14.67 6.21 -8.79
C ILE A 276 13.96 6.56 -10.10
N ALA A 277 13.33 7.73 -10.19
CA ALA A 277 12.63 8.16 -11.41
C ALA A 277 13.56 8.47 -12.58
N ARG A 278 14.82 8.86 -12.32
CA ARG A 278 15.76 9.33 -13.34
C ARG A 278 16.56 8.18 -13.98
N PHE A 279 16.95 7.18 -13.21
CA PHE A 279 17.80 6.10 -13.69
C PHE A 279 16.97 4.98 -14.31
N SER A 280 17.43 4.44 -15.45
CA SER A 280 16.77 3.32 -16.11
C SER A 280 17.16 2.02 -15.42
N HIS A 281 16.18 1.32 -14.85
CA HIS A 281 16.36 0.01 -14.23
C HIS A 281 15.13 -0.86 -14.47
N HIS A 282 15.28 -2.18 -14.27
CA HIS A 282 14.17 -3.14 -14.37
C HIS A 282 13.35 -3.29 -13.09
N SER A 283 13.75 -2.62 -12.01
CA SER A 283 13.03 -2.54 -10.75
C SER A 283 11.90 -1.49 -10.78
N CYS A 284 10.99 -1.57 -9.81
CA CYS A 284 9.91 -0.60 -9.64
C CYS A 284 9.75 -0.21 -8.16
N CYS A 285 9.49 1.07 -7.91
CA CYS A 285 9.11 1.59 -6.61
C CYS A 285 7.63 2.01 -6.63
N LEU A 286 6.85 1.45 -5.72
CA LEU A 286 5.43 1.73 -5.53
C LEU A 286 5.24 2.51 -4.24
N LEU A 287 4.61 3.68 -4.34
CA LEU A 287 4.25 4.52 -3.21
C LEU A 287 2.76 4.42 -2.95
N THR A 288 2.33 4.34 -1.70
CA THR A 288 0.97 4.69 -1.31
C THR A 288 1.01 5.99 -0.53
N SER A 289 0.11 6.93 -0.85
CA SER A 289 0.07 8.21 -0.15
C SER A 289 -1.31 8.84 -0.19
N ARG A 290 -1.63 9.70 0.79
CA ARG A 290 -2.80 10.59 0.71
C ARG A 290 -2.55 11.79 -0.21
N GLU A 291 -1.34 12.32 -0.14
CA GLU A 291 -0.89 13.51 -0.87
C GLU A 291 0.19 13.12 -1.89
N SER A 292 0.33 13.86 -3.00
CA SER A 292 1.36 13.53 -3.99
C SER A 292 2.76 13.82 -3.42
N PRO A 293 3.63 12.80 -3.28
CA PRO A 293 5.02 13.03 -2.86
C PRO A 293 5.91 13.52 -4.00
N LEU A 294 5.37 13.54 -5.23
CA LEU A 294 6.09 13.80 -6.46
C LEU A 294 5.99 15.28 -6.83
N THR A 295 7.08 15.84 -7.31
CA THR A 295 7.08 17.17 -7.91
C THR A 295 6.38 17.17 -9.27
N ALA A 296 5.96 18.35 -9.74
CA ALA A 296 5.40 18.50 -11.07
C ALA A 296 6.30 17.92 -12.18
N THR A 297 7.62 18.07 -12.05
CA THR A 297 8.61 17.51 -12.98
C THR A 297 8.70 15.99 -12.93
N GLN A 298 8.52 15.38 -11.75
CA GLN A 298 8.47 13.92 -11.61
C GLN A 298 7.13 13.38 -12.13
N MET A 299 6.02 14.06 -11.87
CA MET A 299 4.70 13.64 -12.34
C MET A 299 4.57 13.64 -13.87
N THR A 300 5.35 14.45 -14.57
CA THR A 300 5.38 14.50 -16.05
C THR A 300 6.46 13.61 -16.67
N ALA A 301 7.31 12.98 -15.86
CA ALA A 301 8.35 12.08 -16.36
C ALA A 301 7.73 10.78 -16.90
N LEU A 302 8.24 10.28 -18.04
CA LEU A 302 7.75 9.05 -18.68
C LEU A 302 7.92 7.80 -17.78
N SER A 303 8.92 7.82 -16.90
CA SER A 303 9.25 6.80 -15.92
C SER A 303 8.29 6.75 -14.72
N THR A 304 7.41 7.74 -14.61
CA THR A 304 6.58 7.96 -13.42
C THR A 304 5.10 7.94 -13.76
N ARG A 305 4.30 7.24 -12.95
CA ARG A 305 2.83 7.22 -13.09
C ARG A 305 2.15 7.48 -11.76
N VAL A 306 0.99 8.10 -11.84
CA VAL A 306 0.14 8.37 -10.68
C VAL A 306 -1.22 7.73 -10.92
N LEU A 307 -1.63 6.84 -10.01
CA LEU A 307 -2.97 6.28 -9.96
C LEU A 307 -3.76 7.01 -8.88
N SER A 308 -4.82 7.73 -9.28
CA SER A 308 -5.79 8.28 -8.32
C SER A 308 -6.87 7.26 -8.00
N LEU A 309 -6.81 6.69 -6.80
CA LEU A 309 -7.75 5.72 -6.27
C LEU A 309 -9.02 6.43 -5.75
N ARG A 310 -10.08 6.42 -6.56
CA ARG A 310 -11.40 6.93 -6.21
C ARG A 310 -12.18 5.95 -5.33
N GLY A 311 -13.33 6.36 -4.80
CA GLY A 311 -14.23 5.43 -4.11
C GLY A 311 -14.75 4.30 -5.00
N LEU A 312 -15.27 3.26 -4.37
CA LEU A 312 -15.89 2.12 -5.02
C LEU A 312 -17.19 2.50 -5.72
N GLU A 313 -17.44 1.87 -6.86
CA GLU A 313 -18.72 1.97 -7.54
C GLU A 313 -19.81 1.17 -6.81
N GLN A 314 -21.08 1.50 -7.08
CA GLN A 314 -22.22 0.92 -6.38
C GLN A 314 -22.21 -0.62 -6.35
N HIS A 315 -21.95 -1.24 -7.50
CA HIS A 315 -21.94 -2.70 -7.66
C HIS A 315 -20.82 -3.40 -6.88
N GLN A 316 -19.81 -2.65 -6.44
CA GLN A 316 -18.64 -3.14 -5.71
C GLN A 316 -18.73 -2.80 -4.22
N ALA A 317 -19.32 -1.65 -3.89
CA ALA A 317 -19.56 -1.17 -2.55
C ALA A 317 -20.60 -2.01 -1.79
N GLN A 318 -21.65 -2.48 -2.48
CA GLN A 318 -22.67 -3.34 -1.88
C GLN A 318 -22.09 -4.65 -1.30
N PRO A 319 -21.34 -5.48 -2.07
CA PRO A 319 -20.69 -6.67 -1.52
C PRO A 319 -19.73 -6.39 -0.37
N LEU A 320 -19.03 -5.25 -0.40
CA LEU A 320 -18.16 -4.84 0.70
C LEU A 320 -18.95 -4.66 1.99
N MET A 321 -20.05 -3.90 1.95
CA MET A 321 -20.86 -3.66 3.14
C MET A 321 -21.57 -4.94 3.62
N GLN A 322 -22.02 -5.78 2.68
CA GLN A 322 -22.62 -7.07 2.99
C GLN A 322 -21.64 -8.07 3.62
N SER A 323 -20.32 -7.88 3.43
CA SER A 323 -19.32 -8.69 4.12
C SER A 323 -19.17 -8.36 5.61
N VAL A 324 -19.70 -7.22 6.04
CA VAL A 324 -19.68 -6.76 7.43
C VAL A 324 -20.99 -7.10 8.15
N GLY A 325 -22.13 -7.05 7.45
CA GLY A 325 -23.45 -7.31 8.05
C GLY A 325 -24.54 -7.65 7.02
N SER A 326 -25.66 -8.17 7.51
CA SER A 326 -26.84 -8.47 6.70
C SER A 326 -27.70 -7.21 6.52
N LEU A 327 -27.39 -6.48 5.45
CA LEU A 327 -28.00 -5.18 5.16
C LEU A 327 -29.11 -5.29 4.11
N THR A 328 -30.22 -4.59 4.35
CA THR A 328 -31.43 -4.60 3.52
C THR A 328 -31.87 -3.16 3.20
N GLY A 329 -32.40 -2.96 1.99
CA GLY A 329 -32.86 -1.65 1.53
C GLY A 329 -33.18 -1.64 0.04
N SER A 330 -33.89 -0.60 -0.42
CA SER A 330 -34.16 -0.42 -1.86
C SER A 330 -32.90 -0.06 -2.63
N THR A 331 -32.94 -0.21 -3.95
CA THR A 331 -31.82 0.18 -4.84
C THR A 331 -31.45 1.65 -4.67
N GLU A 332 -32.45 2.51 -4.49
CA GLU A 332 -32.30 3.96 -4.28
C GLU A 332 -31.62 4.24 -2.94
N ALA A 333 -32.01 3.55 -1.86
CA ALA A 333 -31.39 3.72 -0.54
C ALA A 333 -29.90 3.35 -0.59
N TRP A 334 -29.55 2.27 -1.29
CA TRP A 334 -28.16 1.90 -1.52
C TRP A 334 -27.40 2.95 -2.33
N GLN A 335 -27.98 3.45 -3.42
CA GLN A 335 -27.37 4.48 -4.26
C GLN A 335 -27.09 5.75 -3.48
N GLN A 336 -28.07 6.22 -2.72
CA GLN A 336 -27.98 7.41 -1.90
C GLN A 336 -26.90 7.28 -0.84
N LEU A 337 -26.87 6.15 -0.12
CA LEU A 337 -25.85 5.89 0.90
C LEU A 337 -24.45 5.83 0.32
N ILE A 338 -24.24 5.05 -0.74
CA ILE A 338 -22.91 4.88 -1.34
C ILE A 338 -22.41 6.21 -1.93
N ARG A 339 -23.31 6.98 -2.55
CA ARG A 339 -23.00 8.32 -3.06
C ARG A 339 -22.64 9.29 -1.93
N TYR A 340 -23.33 9.23 -0.80
CA TYR A 340 -23.07 10.11 0.34
C TYR A 340 -21.67 9.91 0.92
N TYR A 341 -21.25 8.66 1.12
CA TYR A 341 -19.91 8.30 1.59
C TYR A 341 -18.85 8.25 0.47
N GLY A 342 -19.20 8.70 -0.75
CA GLY A 342 -18.29 8.76 -1.89
C GLY A 342 -17.70 7.41 -2.28
N GLY A 343 -18.35 6.28 -1.95
CA GLY A 343 -17.84 4.94 -2.18
C GLY A 343 -16.59 4.56 -1.36
N ASN A 344 -16.22 5.34 -0.34
CA ASN A 344 -14.99 5.09 0.41
C ASN A 344 -15.12 3.80 1.28
N PRO A 345 -14.27 2.78 1.06
CA PRO A 345 -14.39 1.49 1.76
C PRO A 345 -14.39 1.57 3.28
N LEU A 346 -13.58 2.44 3.88
CA LEU A 346 -13.53 2.57 5.34
C LEU A 346 -14.86 3.12 5.87
N TRP A 347 -15.35 4.20 5.28
CA TRP A 347 -16.65 4.78 5.64
C TRP A 347 -17.80 3.79 5.47
N LEU A 348 -17.81 3.07 4.35
CA LEU A 348 -18.82 2.07 4.07
C LEU A 348 -18.79 0.92 5.09
N LYS A 349 -17.61 0.50 5.56
CA LYS A 349 -17.49 -0.51 6.63
C LYS A 349 -17.98 0.04 7.97
N LEU A 350 -17.55 1.25 8.35
CA LEU A 350 -17.96 1.88 9.62
C LEU A 350 -19.48 2.05 9.68
N VAL A 351 -20.08 2.63 8.64
CA VAL A 351 -21.53 2.83 8.61
C VAL A 351 -22.29 1.50 8.50
N ALA A 352 -21.74 0.48 7.84
CA ALA A 352 -22.36 -0.85 7.79
C ALA A 352 -22.49 -1.47 9.19
N VAL A 353 -21.45 -1.36 10.04
CA VAL A 353 -21.52 -1.82 11.45
C VAL A 353 -22.63 -1.09 12.19
N THR A 354 -22.67 0.23 12.06
CA THR A 354 -23.67 1.08 12.71
C THR A 354 -25.10 0.74 12.27
N ILE A 355 -25.34 0.59 10.96
CA ILE A 355 -26.65 0.23 10.41
C ILE A 355 -27.07 -1.15 10.91
N GLN A 356 -26.14 -2.10 10.95
CA GLN A 356 -26.41 -3.44 11.46
C GLN A 356 -26.80 -3.42 12.94
N GLN A 357 -26.06 -2.69 13.77
CA GLN A 357 -26.21 -2.72 15.23
C GLN A 357 -27.40 -1.88 15.72
N ILE A 358 -27.60 -0.68 15.17
CA ILE A 358 -28.58 0.29 15.67
C ILE A 358 -29.91 0.16 14.92
N PHE A 359 -29.86 -0.08 13.60
CA PHE A 359 -31.03 -0.08 12.73
C PHE A 359 -31.41 -1.49 12.23
N GLY A 360 -30.86 -2.54 12.86
CA GLY A 360 -31.15 -3.94 12.52
C GLY A 360 -30.84 -4.30 11.06
N GLY A 361 -29.93 -3.58 10.41
CA GLY A 361 -29.58 -3.79 9.00
C GLY A 361 -30.48 -3.05 8.00
N ASN A 362 -31.42 -2.19 8.42
CA ASN A 362 -32.32 -1.47 7.53
C ASN A 362 -31.73 -0.13 7.08
N LEU A 363 -31.35 -0.01 5.80
CA LEU A 363 -30.76 1.20 5.23
C LEU A 363 -31.74 2.38 5.19
N SER A 364 -33.02 2.12 4.91
CA SER A 364 -34.02 3.17 4.79
C SER A 364 -34.27 3.86 6.13
N GLN A 365 -34.30 3.10 7.23
CA GLN A 365 -34.45 3.65 8.58
C GLN A 365 -33.26 4.54 8.98
N PHE A 366 -32.04 4.13 8.62
CA PHE A 366 -30.84 4.95 8.81
C PHE A 366 -30.90 6.23 7.96
N TRP A 367 -31.36 6.13 6.71
CA TRP A 367 -31.36 7.27 5.79
C TRP A 367 -32.32 8.40 6.21
N HIS A 368 -33.39 8.06 6.93
CA HIS A 368 -34.33 9.04 7.48
C HIS A 368 -33.79 9.85 8.67
N GLN A 369 -32.59 9.53 9.18
CA GLN A 369 -31.96 10.30 10.24
C GLN A 369 -31.27 11.56 9.68
N ASP A 370 -31.27 12.63 10.49
CA ASP A 370 -30.62 13.90 10.16
C ASP A 370 -29.09 13.83 10.33
N ILE A 371 -28.61 13.12 11.35
CA ILE A 371 -27.19 12.95 11.65
C ILE A 371 -26.67 11.67 11.01
N ARG A 372 -25.71 11.80 10.10
CA ARG A 372 -25.16 10.69 9.29
C ARG A 372 -23.66 10.48 9.46
N VAL A 373 -23.02 11.30 10.29
CA VAL A 373 -21.61 11.17 10.69
C VAL A 373 -21.57 11.23 12.20
N PHE A 374 -21.13 10.14 12.84
CA PHE A 374 -21.04 10.02 14.29
C PHE A 374 -20.11 8.87 14.69
N GLY A 375 -19.73 8.80 15.96
CA GLY A 375 -18.82 7.78 16.51
C GLY A 375 -17.45 7.78 15.82
N ASP A 376 -16.88 6.60 15.56
CA ASP A 376 -15.56 6.43 14.92
C ASP A 376 -15.42 7.20 13.59
N GLY A 377 -16.52 7.37 12.85
CA GLY A 377 -16.53 8.18 11.64
C GLY A 377 -16.26 9.65 11.93
N TRP A 378 -16.91 10.19 12.96
CA TRP A 378 -16.68 11.56 13.40
C TRP A 378 -15.22 11.79 13.79
N ASP A 379 -14.69 10.93 14.66
CA ASP A 379 -13.31 11.03 15.16
C ASP A 379 -12.29 11.00 14.02
N LEU A 380 -12.56 10.21 12.97
CA LEU A 380 -11.71 10.16 11.79
C LEU A 380 -11.65 11.51 11.06
N LEU A 381 -12.79 12.17 10.82
CA LEU A 381 -12.83 13.48 10.15
C LEU A 381 -12.28 14.58 11.05
N ASP A 382 -12.63 14.56 12.32
CA ASP A 382 -12.14 15.52 13.29
C ASP A 382 -10.61 15.49 13.37
N HIS A 383 -10.02 14.30 13.43
CA HIS A 383 -8.56 14.17 13.38
C HIS A 383 -7.95 14.67 12.05
N GLN A 384 -8.64 14.52 10.91
CA GLN A 384 -8.16 15.09 9.64
C GLN A 384 -8.28 16.62 9.63
N CYS A 385 -9.40 17.19 10.10
CA CYS A 385 -9.70 18.61 10.07
C CYS A 385 -8.84 19.41 11.06
N ARG A 386 -8.52 18.86 12.24
CA ARG A 386 -7.63 19.51 13.23
C ARG A 386 -6.20 19.78 12.72
N ARG A 387 -5.78 19.10 11.65
CA ARG A 387 -4.44 19.30 11.03
C ARG A 387 -4.42 20.41 9.97
N LEU A 388 -5.58 20.96 9.63
CA LEU A 388 -5.72 21.98 8.60
C LEU A 388 -5.33 23.36 9.14
N THR A 389 -4.93 24.27 8.24
CA THR A 389 -4.70 25.65 8.65
C THR A 389 -6.01 26.41 8.84
N PRO A 390 -6.05 27.52 9.59
CA PRO A 390 -7.28 28.29 9.78
C PRO A 390 -7.97 28.69 8.46
N LEU A 391 -7.18 29.07 7.45
CA LEU A 391 -7.70 29.39 6.12
C LEU A 391 -8.26 28.15 5.39
N ASP A 392 -7.68 26.97 5.58
CA ASP A 392 -8.22 25.74 4.97
C ASP A 392 -9.58 25.40 5.58
N LEU A 393 -9.72 25.51 6.90
CA LEU A 393 -11.01 25.32 7.59
C LEU A 393 -12.03 26.36 7.13
N GLU A 394 -11.64 27.63 7.03
CA GLU A 394 -12.52 28.70 6.55
C GLU A 394 -13.02 28.42 5.12
N VAL A 395 -12.15 27.96 4.21
CA VAL A 395 -12.56 27.53 2.87
C VAL A 395 -13.54 26.36 2.92
N LEU A 396 -13.31 25.36 3.78
CA LEU A 396 -14.24 24.23 3.95
C LEU A 396 -15.61 24.71 4.46
N VAL A 397 -15.65 25.60 5.44
CA VAL A 397 -16.89 26.18 5.96
C VAL A 397 -17.65 26.92 4.85
N TRP A 398 -16.98 27.78 4.09
CA TRP A 398 -17.62 28.50 2.97
C TRP A 398 -18.20 27.55 1.91
N LEU A 399 -17.47 26.49 1.55
CA LEU A 399 -17.96 25.49 0.61
C LEU A 399 -19.14 24.67 1.19
N ALA A 400 -19.15 24.42 2.50
CA ALA A 400 -20.24 23.71 3.16
C ALA A 400 -21.54 24.53 3.21
N LEU A 401 -21.41 25.81 3.60
CA LEU A 401 -22.50 26.77 3.71
C LEU A 401 -23.12 27.14 2.35
N ALA A 402 -22.29 27.30 1.32
CA ALA A 402 -22.77 27.64 -0.03
C ALA A 402 -23.74 26.60 -0.60
N GLY A 403 -23.62 25.35 -0.17
CA GLY A 403 -24.53 24.29 -0.55
C GLY A 403 -24.29 23.70 -1.95
N GLU A 404 -23.88 24.56 -2.89
CA GLU A 404 -23.60 24.29 -4.30
C GLU A 404 -22.12 24.57 -4.66
N PRO A 405 -21.62 24.05 -5.81
CA PRO A 405 -20.24 24.31 -6.21
C PRO A 405 -19.95 25.80 -6.42
N LEU A 406 -18.87 26.29 -5.80
CA LEU A 406 -18.42 27.70 -5.90
C LEU A 406 -17.26 27.87 -6.90
N GLU A 407 -17.32 28.90 -7.73
CA GLU A 407 -16.17 29.28 -8.56
C GLU A 407 -15.09 30.00 -7.74
N ILE A 408 -13.85 29.98 -8.23
CA ILE A 408 -12.72 30.63 -7.56
C ILE A 408 -13.00 32.11 -7.28
N LYS A 409 -13.63 32.80 -8.24
CA LYS A 409 -13.95 34.23 -8.10
C LYS A 409 -14.93 34.50 -6.96
N ASP A 410 -15.94 33.64 -6.81
CA ASP A 410 -17.00 33.78 -5.80
C ASP A 410 -16.46 33.43 -4.42
N LEU A 411 -15.65 32.35 -4.33
CA LEU A 411 -14.95 31.99 -3.10
C LEU A 411 -13.95 33.06 -2.66
N THR A 412 -13.18 33.63 -3.60
CA THR A 412 -12.23 34.71 -3.30
C THR A 412 -12.97 35.97 -2.84
N ALA A 413 -14.14 36.28 -3.41
CA ALA A 413 -14.95 37.41 -2.97
C ALA A 413 -15.45 37.24 -1.52
N CYS A 414 -15.80 36.02 -1.11
CA CYS A 414 -16.24 35.73 0.26
C CYS A 414 -15.11 35.83 1.31
N LEU A 415 -13.87 35.55 0.90
CA LEU A 415 -12.68 35.55 1.79
C LEU A 415 -11.91 36.89 1.80
N CYS A 416 -12.29 37.82 0.94
CA CYS A 416 -11.69 39.15 0.81
C CYS A 416 -12.33 40.11 1.83
N PRO A 417 -11.58 41.06 2.45
CA PRO A 417 -10.16 41.39 2.23
C PRO A 417 -9.16 40.62 3.11
N GLN A 418 -9.63 39.72 3.97
CA GLN A 418 -8.80 39.07 4.97
C GLN A 418 -7.67 38.23 4.37
N HIS A 419 -7.91 37.63 3.19
CA HIS A 419 -6.93 36.81 2.48
C HIS A 419 -6.73 37.27 1.05
N SER A 420 -5.48 37.25 0.58
CA SER A 420 -5.16 37.50 -0.82
C SER A 420 -5.58 36.32 -1.70
N GLN A 421 -5.91 36.57 -2.97
CA GLN A 421 -6.25 35.52 -3.94
C GLN A 421 -5.19 34.41 -4.00
N ARG A 422 -3.90 34.78 -3.88
CA ARG A 422 -2.80 33.81 -3.80
C ARG A 422 -3.02 32.82 -2.65
N ARG A 423 -3.28 33.30 -1.43
CA ARG A 423 -3.49 32.43 -0.25
C ARG A 423 -4.72 31.53 -0.39
N VAL A 424 -5.80 32.03 -1.01
CA VAL A 424 -7.01 31.23 -1.28
C VAL A 424 -6.73 30.10 -2.27
N LEU A 425 -6.01 30.39 -3.37
CA LEU A 425 -5.57 29.37 -4.31
C LEU A 425 -4.63 28.34 -3.66
N GLU A 426 -3.77 28.81 -2.75
CA GLU A 426 -2.88 27.96 -1.98
C GLU A 426 -3.68 27.02 -1.03
N ALA A 427 -4.73 27.52 -0.39
CA ALA A 427 -5.64 26.71 0.42
C ALA A 427 -6.41 25.68 -0.41
N LEU A 428 -7.00 26.09 -1.54
CA LEU A 428 -7.69 25.17 -2.46
C LEU A 428 -6.79 24.04 -2.95
N SER A 429 -5.54 24.34 -3.28
CA SER A 429 -4.58 23.33 -3.72
C SER A 429 -4.24 22.34 -2.60
N ARG A 430 -4.06 22.80 -1.36
CA ARG A 430 -3.85 21.91 -0.19
C ARG A 430 -5.06 21.02 0.07
N LEU A 431 -6.25 21.61 0.15
CA LEU A 431 -7.50 20.88 0.35
C LEU A 431 -7.77 19.85 -0.76
N TRP A 432 -7.44 20.19 -2.00
CA TRP A 432 -7.51 19.27 -3.13
C TRP A 432 -6.53 18.10 -2.97
N ASN A 433 -5.29 18.37 -2.55
CA ASN A 433 -4.29 17.33 -2.32
C ASN A 433 -4.64 16.42 -1.14
N HIS A 434 -5.34 16.95 -0.13
CA HIS A 434 -5.91 16.16 0.98
C HIS A 434 -7.22 15.45 0.57
N ALA A 435 -7.68 15.67 -0.68
CA ALA A 435 -8.93 15.19 -1.23
C ALA A 435 -10.18 15.54 -0.39
N LEU A 436 -10.12 16.68 0.32
CA LEU A 436 -11.23 17.21 1.12
C LEU A 436 -12.23 18.02 0.28
N ILE A 437 -11.84 18.42 -0.94
CA ILE A 437 -12.69 19.13 -1.90
C ILE A 437 -12.75 18.40 -3.23
N GLU A 438 -13.85 18.60 -3.95
CA GLU A 438 -14.10 18.08 -5.29
C GLU A 438 -14.25 19.21 -6.31
N ARG A 439 -14.15 18.86 -7.58
CA ARG A 439 -14.38 19.76 -8.70
C ARG A 439 -15.62 19.32 -9.46
N GLN A 440 -16.51 20.25 -9.74
CA GLN A 440 -17.73 20.00 -10.48
C GLN A 440 -17.89 21.01 -11.61
N GLN A 441 -18.38 20.54 -12.76
CA GLN A 441 -18.74 21.41 -13.86
C GLN A 441 -20.04 22.14 -13.53
N ILE A 442 -20.03 23.46 -13.63
CA ILE A 442 -21.19 24.33 -13.46
C ILE A 442 -21.65 24.73 -14.87
N HIS A 443 -22.90 24.40 -15.18
CA HIS A 443 -23.54 24.76 -16.43
C HIS A 443 -24.16 26.15 -16.30
N ARG A 444 -23.63 27.15 -17.01
CA ARG A 444 -24.21 28.49 -17.04
C ARG A 444 -25.16 28.68 -18.23
N PRO A 445 -26.12 29.62 -18.12
CA PRO A 445 -26.92 30.07 -19.26
C PRO A 445 -26.01 30.50 -20.41
N GLY A 446 -26.34 30.08 -21.65
CA GLY A 446 -25.51 30.35 -22.82
C GLY A 446 -24.45 29.28 -23.13
N GLY A 447 -24.48 28.13 -22.44
CA GLY A 447 -23.62 26.98 -22.77
C GLY A 447 -22.18 27.09 -22.25
N VAL A 448 -21.86 28.12 -21.49
CA VAL A 448 -20.54 28.30 -20.87
C VAL A 448 -20.39 27.34 -19.69
N MET A 449 -19.35 26.51 -19.75
CA MET A 449 -18.98 25.59 -18.66
C MET A 449 -17.92 26.23 -17.79
N THR A 450 -18.18 26.36 -16.51
CA THR A 450 -17.20 26.83 -15.52
C THR A 450 -16.90 25.75 -14.50
N LEU A 451 -15.74 25.84 -13.85
CA LEU A 451 -15.31 24.88 -12.85
C LEU A 451 -15.62 25.41 -11.45
N GLY A 452 -16.48 24.69 -10.73
CA GLY A 452 -16.78 24.91 -9.32
C GLY A 452 -16.02 23.95 -8.41
N PHE A 453 -15.81 24.38 -7.17
CA PHE A 453 -15.31 23.58 -6.07
C PHE A 453 -16.45 23.27 -5.11
N THR A 454 -16.48 22.04 -4.59
CA THR A 454 -17.50 21.59 -3.63
C THR A 454 -16.91 20.60 -2.63
N LEU A 455 -17.69 20.17 -1.65
CA LEU A 455 -17.32 19.14 -0.69
C LEU A 455 -17.97 17.81 -1.02
N GLN A 456 -17.31 16.71 -0.64
CA GLN A 456 -17.98 15.42 -0.56
C GLN A 456 -19.13 15.48 0.45
N PRO A 457 -20.28 14.80 0.21
CA PRO A 457 -21.44 14.91 1.08
C PRO A 457 -21.15 14.56 2.55
N VAL A 458 -20.31 13.55 2.80
CA VAL A 458 -19.87 13.18 4.16
C VAL A 458 -19.06 14.29 4.85
N ILE A 459 -18.17 14.97 4.12
CA ILE A 459 -17.36 16.09 4.65
C ILE A 459 -18.26 17.30 4.89
N LYS A 460 -19.18 17.58 3.96
CA LYS A 460 -20.18 18.64 4.13
C LYS A 460 -21.05 18.42 5.36
N GLY A 461 -21.51 17.18 5.58
CA GLY A 461 -22.27 16.80 6.76
C GLY A 461 -21.49 17.02 8.06
N TYR A 462 -20.23 16.61 8.08
CA TYR A 462 -19.33 16.86 9.21
C TYR A 462 -19.13 18.35 9.47
N ILE A 463 -18.75 19.14 8.47
CA ILE A 463 -18.47 20.58 8.64
C ILE A 463 -19.73 21.33 9.10
N ASN A 464 -20.90 21.00 8.55
CA ASN A 464 -22.16 21.61 8.98
C ASN A 464 -22.48 21.30 10.44
N GLN A 465 -22.28 20.05 10.87
CA GLN A 465 -22.55 19.65 12.25
C GLN A 465 -21.52 20.27 13.21
N TRP A 466 -20.23 20.23 12.85
CA TRP A 466 -19.17 20.88 13.62
C TRP A 466 -19.42 22.39 13.76
N TRP A 467 -19.91 23.04 12.71
CA TRP A 467 -20.27 24.46 12.73
C TRP A 467 -21.39 24.77 13.74
N VAL A 468 -22.40 23.90 13.83
CA VAL A 468 -23.53 24.04 14.77
C VAL A 468 -23.09 23.78 16.21
N ASP A 469 -22.22 22.78 16.44
CA ASP A 469 -21.86 22.35 17.79
C ASP A 469 -20.75 23.22 18.42
N ASP A 470 -19.67 23.49 17.68
CA ASP A 470 -18.44 24.10 18.21
C ASP A 470 -17.93 25.29 17.37
N GLY A 471 -18.23 25.31 16.07
CA GLY A 471 -17.55 26.16 15.10
C GLY A 471 -17.85 27.65 15.23
N GLU A 472 -19.06 28.05 15.66
CA GLU A 472 -19.39 29.47 15.80
C GLU A 472 -18.54 30.17 16.87
N GLN A 473 -18.26 29.51 18.00
CA GLN A 473 -17.44 30.09 19.07
C GLN A 473 -15.94 30.10 18.72
N GLU A 474 -15.42 29.03 18.12
CA GLU A 474 -14.01 28.96 17.72
C GLU A 474 -13.69 29.90 16.54
N PHE A 475 -14.59 30.00 15.56
CA PHE A 475 -14.43 30.90 14.41
C PHE A 475 -14.47 32.37 14.83
N LEU A 476 -15.42 32.73 15.72
CA LEU A 476 -15.45 34.08 16.30
C LEU A 476 -14.21 34.37 17.14
N HIS A 477 -13.69 33.41 17.92
CA HIS A 477 -12.44 33.61 18.68
C HIS A 477 -11.21 33.80 17.78
N ALA A 478 -11.11 33.05 16.68
CA ALA A 478 -9.99 33.14 15.74
C ALA A 478 -9.98 34.44 14.93
N HIS A 479 -11.16 34.97 14.58
CA HIS A 479 -11.29 36.18 13.76
C HIS A 479 -11.46 37.47 14.58
N LEU A 480 -12.15 37.45 15.72
CA LEU A 480 -12.33 38.62 16.60
C LEU A 480 -11.25 38.74 17.69
N GLY A 481 -10.52 37.66 18.02
CA GLY A 481 -9.38 37.72 18.95
C GLY A 481 -8.22 38.57 18.44
N SER A 482 -8.18 38.89 17.14
CA SER A 482 -7.20 39.80 16.53
C SER A 482 -7.54 41.28 16.69
N LEU A 483 -8.73 41.62 17.23
CA LEU A 483 -9.19 43.00 17.45
C LEU A 483 -9.10 43.45 18.91
N VAL A 484 -8.68 42.58 19.85
CA VAL A 484 -8.59 42.89 21.29
C VAL A 484 -7.19 42.63 21.87
N SER A 485 -6.14 42.57 21.04
CA SER A 485 -4.75 42.57 21.50
C SER A 485 -3.99 43.81 21.05
#